data_AF-A0ABD4UXU0-F1
#
_entry.id   AF-A0ABD4UXU0-F1
#
_cell.length_a   1.000
_cell.length_b   1.000
_cell.length_c   1.000
_cell.angle_alpha   90.00
_cell.angle_beta   90.00
_cell.angle_gamma   90.00
#
_symmetry.space_group_name_H-M   'P 1'
#
loop_
_entity.id
_entity.type
_entity.pdbx_description
1 polymer ?
#
loop_
_entity_poly.entity_id
_entity_poly.type
_entity_poly.pdbx_seq_one_letter_code
_entity_poly.pdbx_strand_id
1 'polypeptide(L)' 'MTVEVALSVMAGAGVAYLLVCDEDDQCTDSVTAAQLAVVRAGSAYTDRVRVRDVLARRRSPGVLALSG' A
#
# COMPACT_ATOMS: atom_id res chain seq x y z
N MET A 1 -6.75 6.83 0.13
CA MET A 1 -7.31 5.59 0.69
C MET A 1 -6.39 5.06 1.79
N THR A 2 -6.91 4.72 2.97
CA THR A 2 -6.16 4.07 4.08
C THR A 2 -6.24 2.54 3.95
N VAL A 3 -5.40 1.82 4.72
CA VAL A 3 -5.32 0.36 4.67
C VAL A 3 -6.61 -0.31 5.14
N GLU A 4 -7.27 0.24 6.16
CA GLU A 4 -8.55 -0.24 6.71
C GLU A 4 -9.66 -0.19 5.66
N VAL A 5 -9.73 0.93 4.93
CA VAL A 5 -10.71 1.13 3.87
C VAL A 5 -10.44 0.16 2.73
N ALA A 6 -9.18 -0.03 2.33
CA ALA A 6 -8.83 -0.98 1.29
C ALA A 6 -9.17 -2.43 1.67
N LEU A 7 -8.91 -2.84 2.92
CA LEU A 7 -9.30 -4.16 3.41
C LEU A 7 -10.81 -4.36 3.42
N SER A 8 -11.56 -3.34 3.86
CA SER A 8 -13.03 -3.37 3.86
C SER A 8 -13.59 -3.46 2.44
N VAL A 9 -13.01 -2.71 1.50
CA VAL A 9 -13.39 -2.74 0.08
C VAL A 9 -13.06 -4.10 -0.55
N MET A 10 -11.88 -4.66 -0.29
CA MET A 10 -11.50 -6.00 -0.77
C MET A 10 -12.45 -7.08 -0.25
N ALA A 11 -12.79 -7.01 1.04
CA ALA A 11 -13.74 -7.94 1.66
C ALA A 11 -15.16 -7.77 1.08
N GLY A 12 -15.61 -6.53 0.86
CA GLY A 12 -16.93 -6.24 0.28
C GLY A 12 -17.04 -6.59 -1.22
N ALA A 13 -15.95 -6.46 -1.97
CA ALA A 13 -15.90 -6.76 -3.40
C ALA A 13 -15.48 -8.20 -3.70
N GLY A 14 -14.99 -8.96 -2.72
CA GLY A 14 -14.51 -10.34 -2.91
C GLY A 14 -13.24 -10.43 -3.78
N VAL A 15 -12.42 -9.39 -3.78
CA VAL A 15 -11.20 -9.31 -4.61
C VAL A 15 -9.95 -9.47 -3.76
N ALA A 16 -8.94 -10.15 -4.31
CA ALA A 16 -7.67 -10.39 -3.63
C ALA A 16 -6.69 -9.21 -3.73
N TYR A 17 -6.91 -8.30 -4.69
CA TYR A 17 -6.04 -7.16 -4.96
C TYR A 17 -6.83 -5.95 -5.43
N LEU A 18 -6.27 -4.76 -5.20
CA LEU A 18 -6.76 -3.49 -5.71
C LEU A 18 -5.64 -2.84 -6.52
N LEU A 19 -6.00 -2.31 -7.68
CA LEU A 19 -5.14 -1.43 -8.45
C LEU A 19 -5.22 -0.03 -7.83
N VAL A 20 -4.07 0.58 -7.60
CA VAL A 20 -3.99 1.96 -7.13
C VAL A 20 -3.61 2.81 -8.33
N CYS A 21 -4.58 3.60 -8.79
CA CYS A 21 -4.31 4.70 -9.70
C CYS A 21 -3.73 5.88 -8.91
N ASP A 22 -2.69 6.48 -9.47
CA ASP A 22 -2.21 7.79 -9.02
C ASP A 22 -3.16 8.91 -9.49
N GLU A 23 -2.88 10.16 -9.12
CA GLU A 23 -3.58 11.36 -9.61
C GLU A 23 -3.60 11.46 -11.15
N ASP A 24 -2.66 10.81 -11.83
CA ASP A 24 -2.60 10.74 -13.31
C ASP A 24 -3.44 9.59 -13.93
N ASP A 25 -4.32 8.93 -13.17
CA ASP A 25 -5.12 7.76 -13.60
C ASP A 25 -4.29 6.55 -14.09
N GLN A 26 -2.97 6.64 -14.01
CA GLN A 26 -2.08 5.54 -14.29
C GLN A 26 -2.17 4.53 -13.14
N CYS A 27 -2.58 3.31 -13.46
CA CYS A 27 -2.38 2.13 -12.64
C CYS A 27 -0.87 1.87 -12.52
N THR A 28 -0.21 2.59 -11.62
CA THR A 28 1.23 2.49 -11.41
C THR A 28 1.57 1.33 -10.49
N ASP A 29 0.62 0.87 -9.67
CA ASP A 29 0.86 -0.14 -8.65
C ASP A 29 -0.39 -0.96 -8.29
N SER A 30 -0.18 -2.18 -7.81
CA SER A 30 -1.23 -3.06 -7.29
C SER A 30 -0.91 -3.48 -5.86
N VAL A 31 -1.93 -3.51 -5.01
CA VAL A 31 -1.79 -3.92 -3.61
C VAL A 31 -2.65 -5.13 -3.33
N THR A 32 -2.11 -6.12 -2.62
CA THR A 32 -2.86 -7.33 -2.23
C THR A 32 -3.29 -7.28 -0.77
N ALA A 33 -4.37 -7.98 -0.44
CA ALA A 33 -4.86 -8.09 0.94
C ALA A 33 -3.77 -8.62 1.89
N ALA A 34 -2.96 -9.59 1.44
CA ALA A 34 -1.85 -10.15 2.20
C ALA A 34 -0.77 -9.10 2.49
N GLN A 35 -0.46 -8.23 1.53
CA GLN A 35 0.52 -7.15 1.74
C GLN A 35 0.00 -6.11 2.74
N LEU A 36 -1.28 -5.75 2.65
CA LEU A 36 -1.92 -4.85 3.62
C LEU A 36 -1.92 -5.44 5.04
N ALA A 37 -2.18 -6.75 5.17
CA ALA A 37 -2.16 -7.44 6.44
C ALA A 37 -0.76 -7.46 7.08
N VAL A 38 0.28 -7.72 6.29
CA VAL A 38 1.68 -7.66 6.76
C VAL A 38 2.05 -6.26 7.24
N VAL A 39 1.59 -5.23 6.53
CA VAL A 39 1.87 -3.83 6.88
C VAL A 39 1.14 -3.46 8.17
N ARG A 40 -0.14 -3.82 8.31
CA ARG A 40 -0.91 -3.61 9.54
C ARG A 40 -0.33 -4.34 10.75
N ALA A 41 0.30 -5.51 10.53
CA ALA A 41 0.98 -6.26 11.59
C ALA A 41 2.34 -5.66 11.99
N GLY A 42 2.87 -4.68 11.23
CA GLY A 42 4.15 -4.04 11.52
C GLY A 42 4.03 -2.88 12.52
N SER A 43 5.03 -2.72 13.39
CA SER A 43 5.06 -1.65 14.40
C SER A 43 5.20 -0.23 13.82
N ALA A 44 5.61 -0.12 12.56
CA ALA A 44 5.67 1.14 11.82
C ALA A 44 4.31 1.56 11.24
N TYR A 45 3.28 0.72 11.38
CA TYR A 45 1.94 1.05 10.96
C TYR A 45 1.33 2.09 11.90
N THR A 46 0.92 3.21 11.33
CA THR A 46 0.06 4.16 12.03
C THR A 46 -1.28 4.15 11.33
N ASP A 47 -2.35 4.41 12.06
CA ASP A 47 -3.73 4.48 11.54
C ASP A 47 -3.91 5.56 10.45
N ARG A 48 -2.87 6.36 10.20
CA ARG A 48 -2.81 7.38 9.15
C ARG A 48 -2.11 6.92 7.86
N VAL A 49 -1.52 5.73 7.84
CA VAL A 49 -0.79 5.21 6.69
C VAL A 49 -1.76 5.02 5.52
N ARG A 50 -1.52 5.75 4.42
CA ARG A 50 -2.29 5.58 3.19
C ARG A 50 -1.76 4.38 2.43
N VAL A 51 -2.63 3.68 1.70
CA VAL A 51 -2.24 2.55 0.82
C VAL A 51 -1.14 2.94 -0.16
N ARG A 52 -1.20 4.17 -0.68
CA ARG A 52 -0.18 4.74 -1.57
C ARG A 52 1.19 4.94 -0.89
N ASP A 53 1.23 5.21 0.42
CA ASP A 53 2.50 5.28 1.18
C ASP A 53 3.11 3.88 1.37
N VAL A 54 2.27 2.85 1.54
CA VAL A 54 2.72 1.44 1.58
C VAL A 54 3.39 1.04 0.27
N LEU A 55 2.81 1.47 -0.85
CA LEU A 55 3.36 1.24 -2.19
C LEU A 55 4.64 2.05 -2.41
N ALA A 56 4.69 3.32 -2.00
CA ALA A 56 5.91 4.13 -2.05
C ALA A 56 7.05 3.52 -1.22
N ARG A 57 6.73 2.93 -0.06
CA ARG A 57 7.71 2.23 0.79
C ARG A 57 8.18 0.90 0.19
N ARG A 58 7.35 0.21 -0.60
CA ARG A 58 7.77 -0.95 -1.40
C ARG A 58 8.63 -0.56 -2.60
N ARG A 59 8.31 0.54 -3.26
CA ARG A 59 9.05 1.09 -4.40
C ARG A 59 10.38 1.73 -3.98
N SER A 60 10.55 1.95 -2.68
CA SER A 60 11.80 2.34 -2.04
C SER A 60 12.49 1.15 -1.35
N PRO A 61 13.00 0.11 -2.05
CA PRO A 61 13.82 -0.91 -1.39
C PRO A 61 15.24 -0.41 -1.03
N GLY A 62 15.61 0.85 -1.34
CA GLY A 62 16.88 1.41 -0.90
C GLY A 62 17.31 2.63 -1.69
N VAL A 63 16.77 3.81 -1.34
CA VAL A 63 17.53 5.06 -1.57
C VAL A 63 18.28 5.45 -0.29
N LEU A 64 18.98 4.47 0.28
CA LEU A 64 20.31 4.74 0.82
C LEU A 64 21.25 4.71 -0.39
N ALA A 65 21.07 5.65 -1.32
CA ALA A 65 22.14 6.06 -2.21
C ALA A 65 23.17 6.74 -1.32
N LEU A 66 24.08 5.92 -0.80
CA LEU A 66 25.49 6.21 -0.57
C LEU A 66 25.80 7.71 -0.55
N SER A 67 25.80 8.30 0.65
CA SER A 67 26.67 9.44 0.88
C SER A 67 28.11 8.91 0.84
N GLY A 68 28.80 9.22 -0.25
CA GLY A 68 30.24 9.03 -0.45
C GLY A 68 30.78 10.28 -1.12
#